data_AF-A0A8J3EP12-F1
#
_entry.id   AF-A0A8J3EP12-F1
#
_cell.length_a   1.000
_cell.length_b   1.000
_cell.length_c   1.000
_cell.angle_alpha   90.00
_cell.angle_beta   90.00
_cell.angle_gamma   90.00
#
_symmetry.space_group_name_H-M   'P 1'
#
loop_
_entity.id
_entity.type
_entity.pdbx_description
1 polymer ?
#
loop_
_entity_poly.entity_id
_entity_poly.type
_entity_poly.pdbx_seq_one_letter_code
_entity_poly.pdbx_strand_id
1 'polypeptide(L)'
;MTASFSPIFLIGDIRIGTISDASVMNLGNNQMSHFESHKKQNQGFGSITGDHNTIENIRSLLHDPDFIDLFTDGKDTELPEWLKGVLEAHIEEKMDAQDSESPSSDKD
;
A
#
# COMPACT_ATOMS: atom_id res chain seq x y z
N MET A 1 -23.71 46.25 5.09
CA MET A 1 -23.03 45.24 5.93
C MET A 1 -21.76 44.80 5.21
N THR A 2 -20.62 45.38 5.56
CA THR A 2 -19.31 45.01 4.99
C THR A 2 -18.75 43.88 5.81
N ALA A 3 -18.79 42.66 5.26
CA ALA A 3 -18.13 41.53 5.87
C ALA A 3 -16.62 41.68 5.68
N SER A 4 -15.92 42.10 6.74
CA SER A 4 -14.46 42.10 6.79
C SER A 4 -13.98 40.67 6.92
N PHE A 5 -13.72 40.02 5.80
CA PHE A 5 -13.07 38.71 5.77
C PHE A 5 -11.72 38.83 5.09
N SER A 6 -10.71 39.13 5.89
CA SER A 6 -9.37 38.63 5.64
C SER A 6 -8.64 38.58 6.99
N PRO A 7 -8.55 37.41 7.64
CA PRO A 7 -7.57 37.24 8.69
C PRO A 7 -6.20 37.43 8.04
N ILE A 8 -5.50 38.52 8.37
CA ILE A 8 -4.11 38.70 7.98
C ILE A 8 -3.31 37.61 8.70
N PHE A 9 -2.80 36.65 7.93
CA PHE A 9 -1.92 35.61 8.43
C PHE A 9 -0.47 36.11 8.34
N LEU A 10 0.06 36.63 9.44
CA LEU A 10 1.49 36.97 9.51
C LEU A 10 2.25 35.70 9.93
N ILE A 11 2.77 34.98 8.95
CA ILE A 11 3.50 33.74 9.17
C ILE A 11 4.99 34.05 9.01
N GLY A 12 5.76 33.88 10.10
CA GLY A 12 7.20 34.14 10.13
C GLY A 12 7.98 33.08 9.34
N ASP A 13 7.92 31.82 9.77
CA ASP A 13 8.43 30.69 9.00
C ASP A 13 7.60 29.42 9.22
N ILE A 14 7.46 28.63 8.16
CA ILE A 14 6.94 27.27 8.23
C ILE A 14 8.02 26.36 7.69
N ARG A 15 8.55 25.49 8.57
CA ARG A 15 9.53 24.47 8.18
C ARG A 15 8.88 23.11 8.25
N ILE A 16 8.78 22.48 7.09
CA ILE A 16 8.25 21.13 6.96
C ILE A 16 9.44 20.23 6.68
N GLY A 17 9.73 19.32 7.61
CA GLY A 17 10.81 18.35 7.45
C GLY A 17 10.45 17.27 6.45
N THR A 18 9.30 16.63 6.67
CA THR A 18 8.79 15.57 5.80
C THR A 18 7.28 15.48 5.94
N ILE A 19 6.59 15.31 4.81
CA ILE A 19 5.21 14.86 4.74
C ILE A 19 5.26 13.55 3.97
N SER A 20 4.72 12.48 4.54
CA SER A 20 4.72 11.17 3.89
C SER A 20 3.34 10.55 4.01
N ASP A 21 2.90 9.95 2.91
CA ASP A 21 1.76 9.04 2.76
C ASP A 21 0.40 9.55 3.20
N ALA A 22 -0.61 9.43 2.33
CA ALA A 22 -2.01 9.68 2.68
C ALA A 22 -2.24 11.01 3.43
N SER A 23 -1.40 12.01 3.15
CA SER A 23 -1.27 13.19 3.99
C SER A 23 -1.60 14.44 3.20
N VAL A 24 -2.29 15.36 3.87
CA VAL A 24 -2.65 16.65 3.29
C VAL A 24 -2.30 17.73 4.31
N MET A 25 -1.51 18.70 3.89
CA MET A 25 -1.29 19.92 4.65
C MET A 25 -2.11 21.02 4.03
N ASN A 26 -2.93 21.70 4.84
CA ASN A 26 -3.77 22.78 4.36
C ASN A 26 -3.77 23.98 5.29
N LEU A 27 -3.81 25.18 4.72
CA LEU A 27 -3.74 26.46 5.43
C LEU A 27 -4.83 27.40 4.92
N GLY A 28 -5.44 28.17 5.81
CA GLY A 28 -6.57 29.05 5.48
C GLY A 28 -7.93 28.37 5.58
N ASN A 29 -8.96 28.93 4.93
CA ASN A 29 -10.31 28.39 4.99
C ASN A 29 -10.53 27.34 3.90
N ASN A 30 -10.66 26.09 4.32
CA ASN A 30 -10.72 24.96 3.40
C ASN A 30 -11.85 24.01 3.78
N GLN A 31 -12.61 23.58 2.78
CA GLN A 31 -13.51 22.45 2.90
C GLN A 31 -12.93 21.27 2.14
N MET A 32 -12.33 20.35 2.87
CA MET A 32 -11.87 19.07 2.31
C MET A 32 -12.98 18.03 2.47
N SER A 33 -13.36 17.43 1.36
CA SER A 33 -14.30 16.32 1.29
C SER A 33 -13.77 15.28 0.31
N HIS A 34 -14.18 14.02 0.48
CA HIS A 34 -13.83 12.91 -0.41
C HIS A 34 -12.32 12.65 -0.55
N PHE A 35 -11.55 12.76 0.54
CA PHE A 35 -10.15 12.35 0.54
C PHE A 35 -10.06 10.84 0.80
N GLU A 36 -9.64 10.09 -0.21
CA GLU A 36 -9.35 8.67 -0.13
C GLU A 36 -7.87 8.47 -0.45
N SER A 37 -7.20 7.64 0.35
CA SER A 37 -5.81 7.30 0.10
C SER A 37 -5.59 5.84 0.43
N HIS A 38 -5.16 5.09 -0.58
CA HIS A 38 -4.78 3.70 -0.45
C HIS A 38 -3.28 3.60 -0.65
N LYS A 39 -2.57 3.01 0.31
CA LYS A 39 -1.13 2.80 0.21
C LYS A 39 -0.81 1.33 0.48
N LYS A 40 -0.11 0.70 -0.47
CA LYS A 40 0.53 -0.60 -0.26
C LYS A 40 2.03 -0.43 0.04
N GLN A 41 2.37 -0.68 1.30
CA GLN A 41 3.69 -0.72 1.94
C GLN A 41 4.51 -2.01 1.81
N ASN A 42 5.25 -2.26 0.74
CA ASN A 42 6.07 -3.47 0.62
C ASN A 42 7.57 -3.19 0.77
N GLN A 43 8.05 -3.14 2.00
CA GLN A 43 9.43 -2.80 2.29
C GLN A 43 10.19 -4.00 2.86
N GLY A 44 11.04 -4.60 2.01
CA GLY A 44 11.90 -5.72 2.40
C GLY A 44 13.10 -5.32 3.27
N PHE A 45 13.51 -4.06 3.22
CA PHE A 45 14.54 -3.49 4.09
C PHE A 45 14.31 -1.98 4.28
N GLY A 46 14.50 -1.52 5.52
CA GLY A 46 14.10 -0.19 6.02
C GLY A 46 14.91 0.99 5.48
N SER A 47 14.68 2.17 6.07
CA SER A 47 15.51 3.36 5.80
C SER A 47 16.72 3.43 6.74
N ILE A 48 17.86 3.81 6.18
CA ILE A 48 19.09 4.14 6.92
C ILE A 48 19.24 5.66 6.91
N THR A 49 19.48 6.26 8.06
CA THR A 49 19.67 7.72 8.19
C THR A 49 20.86 8.04 9.09
N GLY A 50 21.51 9.19 8.87
CA GLY A 50 22.70 9.62 9.60
C GLY A 50 24.03 9.28 8.91
N ASP A 51 25.15 9.58 9.59
CA ASP A 51 26.52 9.44 9.05
C ASP A 51 27.23 8.19 9.58
N HIS A 52 28.19 7.65 8.82
CA HIS A 52 28.98 6.44 9.17
C HIS A 52 28.17 5.13 9.32
N ASN A 53 27.05 5.02 8.62
CA ASN A 53 26.29 3.78 8.56
C ASN A 53 27.04 2.74 7.71
N THR A 54 27.35 1.58 8.31
CA THR A 54 27.90 0.42 7.59
C THR A 54 26.87 -0.69 7.59
N ILE A 55 26.58 -1.22 6.41
CA ILE A 55 25.55 -2.24 6.19
C ILE A 55 26.16 -3.35 5.37
N GLU A 56 26.16 -4.56 5.92
CA GLU A 56 26.72 -5.73 5.25
C GLU A 56 25.76 -6.94 5.40
N ASN A 57 25.76 -7.80 4.38
CA ASN A 57 25.05 -9.09 4.36
C ASN A 57 23.51 -9.04 4.49
N ILE A 58 22.84 -7.99 4.01
CA ILE A 58 21.38 -7.99 3.97
C ILE A 58 20.89 -8.94 2.87
N ARG A 59 19.98 -9.84 3.25
CA ARG A 59 19.14 -10.59 2.32
C ARG A 59 17.68 -10.30 2.66
N SER A 60 16.93 -9.81 1.68
CA SER A 60 15.50 -9.59 1.82
C SER A 60 14.76 -10.36 0.73
N LEU A 61 13.68 -11.04 1.12
CA LEU A 61 12.77 -11.75 0.23
C LEU A 61 11.36 -11.36 0.65
N LEU A 62 10.64 -10.69 -0.24
CA LEU A 62 9.26 -10.30 -0.02
C LEU A 62 8.41 -10.97 -1.09
N HIS A 63 7.53 -11.88 -0.65
CA HIS A 63 6.58 -12.56 -1.51
C HIS A 63 5.19 -12.01 -1.20
N ASP A 64 4.71 -11.13 -2.06
CA ASP A 64 3.42 -10.48 -1.93
C ASP A 64 2.52 -10.86 -3.13
N PRO A 65 1.48 -11.67 -2.93
CA PRO A 65 0.55 -12.01 -4.00
C PRO A 65 -0.31 -10.78 -4.36
N ASP A 66 0.02 -10.15 -5.49
CA ASP A 66 -0.53 -8.86 -5.96
C ASP A 66 -2.06 -8.80 -6.17
N PHE A 67 -2.78 -9.91 -6.16
CA PHE A 67 -4.17 -9.98 -6.62
C PHE A 67 -5.24 -9.57 -5.60
N ILE A 68 -4.96 -9.62 -4.30
CA ILE A 68 -6.01 -9.50 -3.26
C ILE A 68 -6.04 -8.12 -2.61
N ASP A 69 -4.91 -7.47 -2.42
CA ASP A 69 -4.84 -6.33 -1.48
C ASP A 69 -5.38 -5.00 -2.01
N LEU A 70 -5.54 -4.83 -3.32
CA LEU A 70 -6.01 -3.57 -3.91
C LEU A 70 -7.52 -3.50 -4.12
N PHE A 71 -8.21 -4.65 -4.19
CA PHE A 71 -9.62 -4.72 -4.58
C PHE A 71 -10.62 -4.72 -3.40
N THR A 72 -10.12 -4.71 -2.17
CA THR A 72 -10.98 -4.90 -0.97
C THR A 72 -11.70 -3.63 -0.52
N ASP A 73 -11.40 -2.44 -1.06
CA ASP A 73 -12.00 -1.18 -0.58
C ASP A 73 -13.27 -0.75 -1.35
N GLY A 74 -13.68 -1.53 -2.35
CA GLY A 74 -14.94 -1.31 -3.04
C GLY A 74 -16.09 -1.99 -2.30
N LYS A 75 -16.69 -1.31 -1.31
CA LYS A 75 -18.07 -1.63 -0.90
C LYS A 75 -18.92 -1.73 -2.17
N ASP A 76 -19.51 -2.90 -2.40
CA ASP A 76 -20.47 -3.21 -3.46
C ASP A 76 -19.94 -3.24 -4.92
N THR A 77 -18.66 -3.52 -5.15
CA THR A 77 -18.19 -3.84 -6.51
C THR A 77 -17.97 -5.34 -6.64
N GLU A 78 -18.90 -6.05 -7.28
CA GLU A 78 -18.66 -7.42 -7.71
C GLU A 78 -17.33 -7.48 -8.46
N LEU A 79 -16.47 -8.44 -8.10
CA LEU A 79 -15.16 -8.64 -8.75
C LEU A 79 -15.36 -8.61 -10.27
N PRO A 80 -14.60 -7.79 -11.03
CA PRO A 80 -14.69 -7.75 -12.48
C PRO A 80 -14.58 -9.15 -13.09
N GLU A 81 -15.33 -9.42 -14.15
CA GLU A 81 -15.43 -10.77 -14.73
C GLU A 81 -14.06 -11.32 -15.17
N TRP A 82 -13.20 -10.46 -15.71
CA TRP A 82 -11.82 -10.82 -16.08
C TRP A 82 -10.98 -11.28 -14.87
N LEU A 83 -11.26 -10.75 -13.68
CA LEU A 83 -10.53 -11.06 -12.44
C LEU A 83 -10.93 -12.44 -11.89
N LYS A 84 -12.22 -12.78 -12.00
CA LYS A 84 -12.74 -14.10 -11.63
C LYS A 84 -12.08 -15.20 -12.48
N GLY A 85 -11.98 -14.99 -13.79
CA GLY A 85 -11.34 -15.94 -14.69
C GLY A 85 -9.84 -16.16 -14.40
N VAL A 86 -9.11 -15.11 -14.01
CA VAL A 86 -7.70 -15.23 -13.63
C VAL A 86 -7.53 -15.95 -12.28
N LEU A 87 -8.42 -15.69 -11.31
CA LEU A 87 -8.43 -16.40 -10.02
C LEU A 87 -8.71 -17.90 -10.21
N GLU A 88 -9.70 -18.25 -11.03
CA GLU A 88 -10.06 -19.64 -11.32
C GLU A 88 -8.89 -20.39 -11.97
N ALA A 89 -8.26 -19.81 -13.01
CA ALA A 89 -7.09 -20.41 -13.66
C ALA A 89 -5.90 -20.62 -12.71
N HIS A 90 -5.66 -19.69 -11.78
CA HIS A 90 -4.56 -19.78 -10.83
C HIS A 90 -4.84 -20.77 -9.67
N ILE A 91 -6.12 -21.01 -9.35
CA ILE A 91 -6.54 -22.05 -8.41
C ILE A 91 -6.38 -23.43 -9.07
N GLU A 92 -6.75 -23.58 -10.34
CA GLU A 92 -6.57 -24.81 -11.11
C GLU A 92 -5.09 -25.20 -11.25
N GLU A 93 -4.21 -24.25 -11.63
CA GLU A 93 -2.76 -24.51 -11.69
C GLU A 93 -2.17 -24.98 -10.34
N LYS A 94 -2.68 -24.46 -9.21
CA LYS A 94 -2.24 -24.87 -7.88
C LYS A 94 -2.80 -26.22 -7.43
N MET A 95 -4.01 -26.57 -7.86
CA MET A 95 -4.61 -27.89 -7.62
C MET A 95 -3.87 -28.98 -8.41
N ASP A 96 -3.55 -28.72 -9.68
CA ASP A 96 -2.77 -29.64 -10.52
C ASP A 96 -1.34 -29.83 -10.01
N ALA A 97 -0.73 -28.77 -9.45
CA ALA A 97 0.60 -28.87 -8.82
C ALA A 97 0.58 -29.68 -7.51
N GLN A 98 -0.48 -29.58 -6.69
CA GLN A 98 -0.60 -30.31 -5.43
C GLN A 98 -0.89 -31.81 -5.60
N ASP A 99 -1.60 -32.21 -6.66
CA ASP A 99 -1.84 -33.62 -6.98
C ASP A 99 -0.58 -34.35 -7.49
N SER A 100 0.50 -33.62 -7.80
CA SER A 100 1.79 -34.19 -8.21
C SER A 100 2.79 -34.43 -7.07
N GLU A 101 2.55 -33.89 -5.86
CA GLU A 101 3.44 -34.04 -4.70
C GLU A 101 2.74 -34.66 -3.47
N SER A 102 2.58 -36.00 -3.51
CA SER A 102 2.74 -37.01 -2.42
C SER A 102 1.62 -38.07 -2.37
N PRO A 103 1.89 -39.35 -1.99
CA PRO A 103 3.11 -39.87 -1.34
C PRO A 103 3.69 -41.16 -1.98
N SER A 104 4.99 -41.19 -2.33
CA SER A 104 5.71 -42.48 -2.33
C SER A 104 6.00 -42.87 -0.88
N SER A 105 5.08 -43.66 -0.34
CA SER A 105 5.31 -44.46 0.86
C SER A 105 6.26 -45.60 0.50
N ASP A 106 7.57 -45.33 0.52
CA ASP A 106 8.56 -46.40 0.51
C ASP A 106 8.63 -47.01 1.91
N LYS A 107 7.80 -48.03 2.11
CA LYS A 107 8.13 -49.13 3.01
C LYS A 107 9.22 -49.94 2.32
N ASP A 108 10.39 -50.04 2.94
CA ASP A 108 11.18 -51.27 3.12
C ASP A 108 12.39 -51.00 4.03
#